data_AF-L1JQD5-F1
#
_entry.id   AF-L1JQD5-F1
#
_cell.length_a   1.000
_cell.length_b   1.000
_cell.length_c   1.000
_cell.angle_alpha   90.00
_cell.angle_beta   90.00
_cell.angle_gamma   90.00
#
_symmetry.space_group_name_H-M   'P 1'
#
loop_
_entity.id
_entity.type
_entity.pdbx_description
1 polymer ?
#
loop_
_entity_poly.entity_id
_entity_poly.type
_entity_poly.pdbx_seq_one_letter_code
_entity_poly.pdbx_strand_id
1 'polypeptide(L)'
;MLGPGTECLPCPKGTYAHSSSTSCTTCPDVHSTTQEDRSISLTDCFCLAGYFGTLSLNQSCSICPPNHFCPRGAAQPTPCPAGSSSPRGTKEVTDCVCNPGYTGPNGGPCSVCLPGSSCEGGWVDPLSCPSGTFSTQGQTFCTHCTRCPANSTSIKGSTSVSQCTCIAGYAGSISQLGGNCSACPAGSFSLGNWSSCCSCPAGSTSEEASPSADACMCDVG
;
A
#
# COMPACT_ATOMS: atom_id res chain seq x y z
N MET A 1 63.33 -24.51 21.01
CA MET A 1 63.56 -24.56 19.56
C MET A 1 62.19 -24.49 18.90
N LEU A 2 61.85 -23.32 18.33
CA LEU A 2 60.62 -23.09 17.57
C LEU A 2 60.83 -23.71 16.17
N GLY A 3 59.99 -24.69 15.81
CA GLY A 3 60.03 -25.33 14.49
C GLY A 3 59.42 -24.43 13.41
N PRO A 4 59.87 -24.53 12.15
CA PRO A 4 59.36 -23.74 11.04
C PRO A 4 57.98 -24.23 10.64
N GLY A 5 56.96 -23.35 10.65
CA GLY A 5 55.67 -23.60 10.01
C GLY A 5 54.45 -23.81 10.90
N THR A 6 54.40 -23.30 12.14
CA THR A 6 53.09 -23.10 12.79
C THR A 6 52.40 -21.92 12.13
N GLU A 7 51.80 -22.13 10.96
CA GLU A 7 50.81 -21.21 10.43
C GLU A 7 49.71 -21.10 11.49
N CYS A 8 49.49 -19.89 12.00
CA CYS A 8 48.42 -19.64 12.95
C CYS A 8 47.10 -19.92 12.21
N LEU A 9 46.49 -21.06 12.51
CA LEU A 9 45.28 -21.47 11.80
C LEU A 9 44.21 -20.40 12.05
N PRO A 10 43.64 -19.81 10.98
CA PRO A 10 42.67 -18.75 11.13
C PRO A 10 41.42 -19.24 11.84
N CYS A 11 40.94 -18.50 12.83
CA CYS A 11 39.66 -18.81 13.44
C CYS A 11 38.53 -18.69 12.42
N PRO A 12 37.69 -19.73 12.24
CA PRO A 12 36.58 -19.69 11.31
C PRO A 12 35.50 -18.71 11.78
N LYS A 13 34.63 -18.28 10.86
CA LYS A 13 33.47 -17.41 11.18
C LYS A 13 32.68 -17.88 12.40
N GLY A 14 32.32 -16.92 13.25
CA GLY A 14 31.62 -17.18 14.50
C GLY A 14 32.54 -17.50 15.67
N THR A 15 33.85 -17.46 15.47
CA THR A 15 34.85 -17.64 16.52
C THR A 15 35.94 -16.56 16.45
N TYR A 16 36.56 -16.27 17.60
CA TYR A 16 37.67 -15.33 17.73
C TYR A 16 38.75 -15.90 18.66
N ALA A 17 40.00 -15.43 18.53
CA ALA A 17 41.09 -15.82 19.42
C ALA A 17 41.85 -14.60 19.94
N HIS A 18 42.04 -14.52 21.25
CA HIS A 18 42.95 -13.52 21.82
C HIS A 18 44.38 -13.69 21.28
N SER A 19 45.17 -12.61 21.28
CA SER A 19 46.51 -12.54 20.64
C SER A 19 47.53 -13.58 21.12
N SER A 20 47.23 -14.37 22.15
CA SER A 20 48.05 -15.45 22.70
C SER A 20 47.32 -16.80 22.79
N SER A 21 46.11 -16.93 22.22
CA SER A 21 45.31 -18.16 22.27
C SER A 21 45.63 -19.06 21.08
N THR A 22 45.89 -20.34 21.35
CA THR A 22 46.01 -21.41 20.34
C THR A 22 44.66 -22.04 19.99
N SER A 23 43.57 -21.58 20.61
CA SER A 23 42.21 -22.08 20.41
C SER A 23 41.23 -20.95 20.14
N CYS A 24 40.25 -21.21 19.28
CA CYS A 24 39.21 -20.26 18.92
C CYS A 24 38.04 -20.36 19.91
N THR A 25 37.61 -19.21 20.41
CA THR A 25 36.46 -19.08 21.31
C THR A 25 35.24 -18.69 20.47
N THR A 26 34.11 -19.34 20.70
CA THR A 26 32.86 -18.99 20.01
C THR A 26 32.35 -17.62 20.46
N CYS A 27 31.68 -16.90 19.56
CA CYS A 27 30.99 -15.69 19.97
C CYS A 27 29.96 -15.99 21.09
N PRO A 28 29.77 -15.09 22.09
CA PRO A 28 29.00 -15.40 23.29
C PRO A 28 27.50 -15.62 23.09
N ASP A 29 26.93 -15.06 22.01
CA ASP A 29 25.50 -15.18 21.70
C ASP A 29 25.30 -16.09 20.49
N VAL A 30 24.29 -16.96 20.55
CA VAL A 30 23.95 -17.91 19.48
C VAL A 30 23.50 -17.21 18.19
N HIS A 31 23.01 -15.97 18.28
CA HIS A 31 22.63 -15.14 17.14
C HIS A 31 23.72 -14.14 16.77
N SER A 32 24.98 -14.47 17.03
CA SER A 32 26.12 -13.64 16.67
C SER A 32 27.15 -14.38 15.83
N THR A 33 27.90 -13.64 15.03
CA THR A 33 28.97 -14.17 14.19
C THR A 33 30.03 -13.13 13.94
N THR A 34 31.20 -13.55 13.46
CA THR A 34 32.25 -12.64 13.02
C THR A 34 32.10 -12.29 11.54
N GLN A 35 32.55 -11.09 11.15
CA GLN A 35 32.47 -10.67 9.75
C GLN A 35 33.43 -11.48 8.86
N GLU A 36 34.67 -11.60 9.32
CA GLU A 36 35.76 -12.28 8.63
C GLU A 36 36.25 -13.50 9.41
N ASP A 37 36.92 -14.39 8.68
CA ASP A 37 37.81 -15.38 9.29
C ASP A 37 39.01 -14.64 9.91
N ARG A 38 39.62 -15.18 10.97
CA ARG A 38 40.75 -14.57 11.74
C ARG A 38 40.36 -13.43 12.69
N SER A 39 39.14 -13.41 13.21
CA SER A 39 38.80 -12.47 14.29
C SER A 39 39.66 -12.72 15.52
N ILE A 40 40.14 -11.63 16.13
CA ILE A 40 41.03 -11.70 17.30
C ILE A 40 40.43 -11.07 18.56
N SER A 41 39.21 -10.53 18.44
CA SER A 41 38.55 -9.82 19.52
C SER A 41 37.07 -10.15 19.60
N LEU A 42 36.53 -10.11 20.82
CA LEU A 42 35.09 -10.16 21.06
C LEU A 42 34.34 -9.02 20.38
N THR A 43 35.01 -7.88 20.14
CA THR A 43 34.43 -6.74 19.38
C THR A 43 34.16 -7.07 17.92
N ASP A 44 34.74 -8.15 17.40
CA ASP A 44 34.52 -8.61 16.03
C ASP A 44 33.27 -9.51 15.92
N CYS A 45 32.66 -9.88 17.06
CA CYS A 45 31.39 -10.60 17.10
C CYS A 45 30.22 -9.61 16.99
N PHE A 46 29.44 -9.78 15.92
CA PHE A 46 28.28 -8.96 15.59
C PHE A 46 27.00 -9.80 15.59
N CYS A 47 25.87 -9.19 15.92
CA CYS A 47 24.58 -9.86 15.77
C CYS A 47 24.30 -10.19 14.30
N LEU A 48 23.71 -11.36 14.06
CA LEU A 48 23.23 -11.79 12.75
C LEU A 48 22.16 -10.84 12.23
N ALA A 49 22.00 -10.78 10.90
CA ALA A 49 20.93 -9.99 10.29
C ALA A 49 19.56 -10.50 10.79
N GLY A 50 18.67 -9.57 11.14
CA GLY A 50 17.41 -9.83 11.81
C GLY A 50 17.50 -9.78 13.33
N TYR A 51 18.68 -9.50 13.88
CA TYR A 51 18.93 -9.29 15.31
C TYR A 51 19.72 -7.98 15.51
N PHE A 52 19.54 -7.36 16.67
CA PHE A 52 20.27 -6.17 17.07
C PHE A 52 20.84 -6.32 18.48
N GLY A 53 21.93 -5.61 18.78
CA GLY A 53 22.56 -5.59 20.09
C GLY A 53 24.06 -5.34 20.01
N THR A 54 24.66 -4.97 21.14
CA THR A 54 26.11 -4.71 21.24
C THR A 54 26.78 -5.63 22.25
N LEU A 55 27.36 -6.74 21.78
CA LEU A 55 28.00 -7.75 22.63
C LEU A 55 29.15 -7.18 23.48
N SER A 56 29.91 -6.23 22.93
CA SER A 56 31.01 -5.56 23.65
C SER A 56 30.55 -4.73 24.86
N LEU A 57 29.25 -4.43 24.95
CA LEU A 57 28.61 -3.76 26.08
C LEU A 57 27.80 -4.74 26.95
N ASN A 58 28.09 -6.03 26.87
CA ASN A 58 27.40 -7.10 27.60
C ASN A 58 25.89 -7.18 27.30
N GLN A 59 25.47 -6.74 26.11
CA GLN A 59 24.10 -6.91 25.61
C GLN A 59 24.03 -8.20 24.78
N SER A 60 22.91 -8.92 24.84
CA SER A 60 22.62 -10.05 23.95
C SER A 60 21.97 -9.62 22.65
N CYS A 61 22.01 -10.50 21.65
CA CYS A 61 21.37 -10.26 20.36
C CYS A 61 19.86 -10.49 20.47
N SER A 62 19.09 -9.41 20.33
CA SER A 62 17.63 -9.43 20.38
C SER A 62 17.03 -9.44 18.99
N ILE A 63 15.94 -10.18 18.78
CA ILE A 63 15.24 -10.22 17.49
C ILE A 63 14.74 -8.82 17.10
N CYS A 64 14.87 -8.48 15.81
CA CYS A 64 14.38 -7.22 15.30
C CYS A 64 12.87 -7.07 15.55
N PRO A 65 12.41 -5.95 16.14
CA PRO A 65 10.99 -5.72 16.42
C PRO A 65 10.21 -5.47 15.12
N PRO A 66 8.86 -5.55 15.15
CA PRO A 66 8.06 -5.20 13.98
C PRO A 66 8.24 -3.72 13.61
N ASN A 67 7.96 -3.39 12.34
CA ASN A 67 8.15 -2.06 11.74
C ASN A 67 9.60 -1.58 11.68
N HIS A 68 10.57 -2.48 11.89
CA HIS A 68 11.99 -2.20 11.83
C HIS A 68 12.73 -3.26 11.01
N PHE A 69 13.92 -2.92 10.54
CA PHE A 69 14.88 -3.85 9.96
C PHE A 69 16.23 -3.75 10.68
N CYS A 70 16.93 -4.87 10.77
CA CYS A 70 18.19 -4.99 11.48
C CYS A 70 19.23 -5.65 10.56
N PRO A 71 20.05 -4.86 9.84
CA PRO A 71 21.16 -5.42 9.08
C PRO A 71 22.16 -6.09 10.03
N ARG A 72 23.07 -6.89 9.48
CA ARG A 72 24.12 -7.53 10.29
C ARG A 72 24.89 -6.48 11.10
N GLY A 73 25.10 -6.76 12.38
CA GLY A 73 25.82 -5.85 13.29
C GLY A 73 25.03 -4.61 13.70
N ALA A 74 23.71 -4.59 13.49
CA ALA A 74 22.86 -3.51 13.98
C ALA A 74 22.98 -3.39 15.52
N ALA A 75 23.45 -2.24 16.00
CA ALA A 75 23.44 -1.95 17.44
C ALA A 75 22.01 -1.66 17.94
N GLN A 76 21.16 -1.10 17.07
CA GLN A 76 19.78 -0.73 17.33
C GLN A 76 18.91 -1.03 16.10
N PRO A 77 17.60 -1.30 16.28
CA PRO A 77 16.69 -1.54 15.17
C PRO A 77 16.46 -0.25 14.37
N THR A 78 16.45 -0.33 13.05
CA THR A 78 16.20 0.82 12.17
C THR A 78 14.74 0.81 11.71
N PRO A 79 13.97 1.90 11.90
CA PRO A 79 12.57 1.93 11.51
C PRO A 79 12.41 1.80 9.99
N CYS A 80 11.34 1.14 9.57
CA CYS A 80 10.93 1.13 8.17
C CYS A 80 10.56 2.55 7.69
N PRO A 81 10.68 2.84 6.39
CA PRO A 81 10.25 4.11 5.80
C PRO A 81 8.82 4.50 6.16
N ALA A 82 8.52 5.80 6.13
CA ALA A 82 7.17 6.30 6.40
C ALA A 82 6.13 5.63 5.48
N GLY A 83 5.01 5.19 6.06
CA GLY A 83 3.95 4.49 5.33
C GLY A 83 4.27 3.03 5.00
N SER A 84 5.30 2.42 5.60
CA SER A 84 5.62 0.99 5.46
C SER A 84 5.75 0.28 6.81
N SER A 85 5.69 -1.06 6.78
CA SER A 85 5.87 -1.93 7.95
C SER A 85 6.62 -3.20 7.57
N SER A 86 7.10 -3.91 8.58
CA SER A 86 7.80 -5.17 8.46
C SER A 86 7.47 -6.10 9.62
N PRO A 87 7.53 -7.43 9.42
CA PRO A 87 7.41 -8.40 10.51
C PRO A 87 8.62 -8.38 11.45
N ARG A 88 8.55 -9.16 12.55
CA ARG A 88 9.70 -9.37 13.42
C ARG A 88 10.81 -10.10 12.67
N GLY A 89 12.07 -9.77 12.99
CA GLY A 89 13.25 -10.43 12.43
C GLY A 89 13.63 -9.99 11.01
N THR A 90 13.02 -8.91 10.51
CA THR A 90 13.35 -8.31 9.22
C THR A 90 14.81 -7.82 9.18
N LYS A 91 15.48 -8.10 8.07
CA LYS A 91 16.94 -7.97 7.92
C LYS A 91 17.31 -6.74 7.12
N GLU A 92 16.57 -6.50 6.05
CA GLU A 92 16.89 -5.48 5.06
C GLU A 92 15.72 -4.52 4.90
N VAL A 93 16.02 -3.29 4.47
CA VAL A 93 14.99 -2.27 4.24
C VAL A 93 14.01 -2.69 3.14
N THR A 94 14.47 -3.46 2.15
CA THR A 94 13.65 -4.01 1.07
C THR A 94 12.59 -5.01 1.55
N ASP A 95 12.67 -5.48 2.79
CA ASP A 95 11.61 -6.30 3.39
C ASP A 95 10.54 -5.43 4.08
N CYS A 96 10.69 -4.10 4.10
CA CYS A 96 9.65 -3.17 4.50
C CYS A 96 8.65 -2.97 3.33
N VAL A 97 7.38 -3.26 3.59
CA VAL A 97 6.31 -3.22 2.59
C VAL A 97 5.37 -2.06 2.90
N CYS A 98 4.93 -1.32 1.87
CA CYS A 98 3.98 -0.22 2.07
C CYS A 98 2.69 -0.72 2.74
N ASN A 99 2.23 0.02 3.73
CA ASN A 99 1.01 -0.28 4.47
C ASN A 99 -0.22 -0.15 3.56
N PRO A 100 -1.36 -0.76 3.94
CA PRO A 100 -2.63 -0.53 3.24
C PRO A 100 -2.93 0.97 3.11
N GLY A 101 -3.37 1.38 1.93
CA GLY A 101 -3.61 2.79 1.59
C GLY A 101 -2.36 3.52 1.10
N TYR A 102 -1.21 2.84 1.04
CA TYR A 102 0.02 3.30 0.41
C TYR A 102 0.47 2.32 -0.69
N THR A 103 1.20 2.83 -1.67
CA THR A 103 1.83 2.04 -2.74
C THR A 103 3.25 2.55 -2.95
N GLY A 104 4.15 1.66 -3.36
CA GLY A 104 5.54 2.02 -3.61
C GLY A 104 6.46 0.80 -3.60
N PRO A 105 7.72 0.98 -4.04
CA PRO A 105 8.73 -0.07 -3.99
C PRO A 105 8.93 -0.60 -2.58
N ASN A 106 9.25 -1.88 -2.51
CA ASN A 106 9.77 -2.53 -1.31
C ASN A 106 10.99 -1.75 -0.78
N GLY A 107 10.95 -1.32 0.49
CA GLY A 107 11.93 -0.40 1.08
C GLY A 107 11.67 1.09 0.85
N GLY A 108 10.53 1.44 0.27
CA GLY A 108 10.07 2.82 0.09
C GLY A 108 10.79 3.58 -1.03
N PRO A 109 10.36 4.81 -1.33
CA PRO A 109 9.34 5.59 -0.62
C PRO A 109 7.91 5.10 -0.89
N CYS A 110 7.08 5.07 0.16
CA CYS A 110 5.67 4.77 0.04
C CYS A 110 4.87 6.05 -0.18
N SER A 111 4.02 6.06 -1.19
CA SER A 111 3.12 7.18 -1.49
C SER A 111 1.69 6.79 -1.14
N VAL A 112 0.94 7.73 -0.58
CA VAL A 112 -0.49 7.51 -0.30
C VAL A 112 -1.24 7.25 -1.61
N CYS A 113 -2.18 6.32 -1.59
CA CYS A 113 -2.99 6.00 -2.74
C CYS A 113 -3.81 7.23 -3.18
N LEU A 114 -3.70 7.57 -4.47
CA LEU A 114 -4.40 8.71 -5.05
C LEU A 114 -5.92 8.48 -5.07
N PRO A 115 -6.72 9.55 -4.97
CA PRO A 115 -8.17 9.46 -5.20
C PRO A 115 -8.50 8.77 -6.53
N GLY A 116 -9.62 8.04 -6.56
CA GLY A 116 -10.06 7.27 -7.73
C GLY A 116 -9.44 5.87 -7.84
N SER A 117 -8.47 5.53 -6.98
CA SER A 117 -7.88 4.18 -6.90
C SER A 117 -7.86 3.64 -5.48
N SER A 118 -7.65 2.33 -5.35
CA SER A 118 -7.46 1.64 -4.08
C SER A 118 -6.14 0.86 -4.06
N CYS A 119 -5.47 0.85 -2.91
CA CYS A 119 -4.20 0.18 -2.72
C CYS A 119 -4.26 -0.71 -1.47
N GLU A 120 -4.18 -2.03 -1.67
CA GLU A 120 -4.14 -2.99 -0.55
C GLU A 120 -2.83 -2.89 0.26
N GLY A 121 -1.79 -2.28 -0.33
CA GLY A 121 -0.45 -2.15 0.23
C GLY A 121 0.61 -2.74 -0.70
N GLY A 122 1.88 -2.49 -0.37
CA GLY A 122 3.04 -3.01 -1.06
C GLY A 122 3.25 -2.50 -2.48
N TRP A 123 3.87 -3.34 -3.31
CA TRP A 123 4.29 -3.03 -4.69
C TRP A 123 3.23 -3.39 -5.73
N VAL A 124 1.95 -3.27 -5.37
CA VAL A 124 0.84 -3.56 -6.28
C VAL A 124 0.38 -2.26 -6.95
N ASP A 125 0.14 -2.32 -8.26
CA ASP A 125 -0.43 -1.22 -9.01
C ASP A 125 -1.81 -0.81 -8.44
N PRO A 126 -2.07 0.49 -8.23
CA PRO A 126 -3.36 0.97 -7.72
C PRO A 126 -4.51 0.53 -8.62
N LEU A 127 -5.52 -0.12 -8.03
CA LEU A 127 -6.71 -0.54 -8.76
C LEU A 127 -7.71 0.63 -8.85
N SER A 128 -8.04 1.08 -10.05
CA SER A 128 -9.04 2.16 -10.21
C SER A 128 -10.45 1.68 -9.88
N CYS A 129 -11.24 2.51 -9.18
CA CYS A 129 -12.63 2.20 -8.86
C CYS A 129 -13.46 1.94 -10.13
N PRO A 130 -14.34 0.92 -10.15
CA PRO A 130 -15.22 0.63 -11.27
C PRO A 130 -16.26 1.74 -11.49
N SER A 131 -16.90 1.74 -12.67
CA SER A 131 -17.98 2.68 -13.00
C SER A 131 -19.12 2.66 -11.99
N GLY A 132 -19.67 3.83 -11.67
CA GLY A 132 -20.74 3.98 -10.68
C GLY A 132 -20.25 4.05 -9.23
N THR A 133 -18.94 4.15 -9.01
CA THR A 133 -18.32 4.31 -7.69
C THR A 133 -17.23 5.39 -7.70
N PHE A 134 -16.87 5.93 -6.53
CA PHE A 134 -15.74 6.86 -6.39
C PHE A 134 -14.94 6.61 -5.10
N SER A 135 -13.65 6.98 -5.08
CA SER A 135 -12.79 6.89 -3.88
C SER A 135 -12.09 8.20 -3.52
N THR A 136 -11.94 8.41 -2.22
CA THR A 136 -11.10 9.45 -1.62
C THR A 136 -9.68 8.94 -1.36
N GLN A 137 -8.76 9.83 -1.00
CA GLN A 137 -7.36 9.49 -0.71
C GLN A 137 -7.24 8.39 0.36
N GLY A 138 -6.35 7.43 0.13
CA GLY A 138 -6.01 6.38 1.11
C GLY A 138 -6.99 5.20 1.19
N GLN A 139 -7.89 5.00 0.22
CA GLN A 139 -8.74 3.81 0.20
C GLN A 139 -7.94 2.53 -0.06
N THR A 140 -8.29 1.48 0.68
CA THR A 140 -7.57 0.19 0.68
C THR A 140 -8.16 -0.84 -0.28
N PHE A 141 -9.45 -0.75 -0.61
CA PHE A 141 -10.13 -1.65 -1.54
C PHE A 141 -11.20 -0.94 -2.36
N CYS A 142 -11.41 -1.39 -3.60
CA CYS A 142 -12.48 -0.90 -4.47
C CYS A 142 -13.90 -1.19 -3.93
N THR A 143 -14.06 -2.18 -3.06
CA THR A 143 -15.34 -2.49 -2.40
C THR A 143 -15.76 -1.44 -1.37
N HIS A 144 -14.82 -0.61 -0.92
CA HIS A 144 -15.08 0.57 -0.08
C HIS A 144 -15.20 1.86 -0.90
N CYS A 145 -15.15 1.81 -2.24
CA CYS A 145 -15.55 2.97 -3.05
C CYS A 145 -17.02 3.29 -2.75
N THR A 146 -17.33 4.58 -2.58
CA THR A 146 -18.70 5.01 -2.31
C THR A 146 -19.50 4.89 -3.60
N ARG A 147 -20.65 4.23 -3.54
CA ARG A 147 -21.55 4.14 -4.70
C ARG A 147 -22.11 5.52 -5.03
N CYS A 148 -22.29 5.78 -6.32
CA CYS A 148 -23.06 6.92 -6.75
C CYS A 148 -24.52 6.82 -6.22
N PRO A 149 -25.19 7.96 -5.98
CA PRO A 149 -26.60 8.00 -5.61
C PRO A 149 -27.49 7.21 -6.58
N ALA A 150 -28.70 6.86 -6.15
CA ALA A 150 -29.66 6.15 -7.00
C ALA A 150 -29.87 6.86 -8.34
N ASN A 151 -30.01 6.07 -9.41
CA ASN A 151 -30.22 6.56 -10.79
C ASN A 151 -29.08 7.46 -11.31
N SER A 152 -27.86 7.22 -10.84
CA SER A 152 -26.67 7.91 -11.31
C SER A 152 -25.50 6.95 -11.50
N THR A 153 -24.54 7.36 -12.31
CA THR A 153 -23.33 6.59 -12.65
C THR A 153 -22.13 7.51 -12.71
N SER A 154 -20.93 6.93 -12.73
CA SER A 154 -19.67 7.65 -12.88
C SER A 154 -18.72 6.86 -13.77
N ILE A 155 -17.71 7.53 -14.31
CA ILE A 155 -16.64 6.88 -15.07
C ILE A 155 -15.69 6.12 -14.13
N LYS A 156 -14.92 5.17 -14.67
CA LYS A 156 -13.86 4.47 -13.95
C LYS A 156 -12.85 5.48 -13.39
N GLY A 157 -12.44 5.29 -12.14
CA GLY A 157 -11.46 6.17 -11.48
C GLY A 157 -12.04 7.47 -10.93
N SER A 158 -13.36 7.56 -10.75
CA SER A 158 -13.98 8.76 -10.18
C SER A 158 -13.53 8.99 -8.73
N THR A 159 -13.34 10.26 -8.39
CA THR A 159 -12.69 10.73 -7.16
C THR A 159 -13.63 11.45 -6.19
N SER A 160 -14.85 11.75 -6.64
CA SER A 160 -15.84 12.52 -5.88
C SER A 160 -17.25 12.16 -6.32
N VAL A 161 -18.21 12.28 -5.39
CA VAL A 161 -19.64 12.16 -5.68
C VAL A 161 -20.12 13.15 -6.74
N SER A 162 -19.45 14.31 -6.86
CA SER A 162 -19.76 15.31 -7.90
C SER A 162 -19.42 14.84 -9.32
N GLN A 163 -18.69 13.74 -9.47
CA GLN A 163 -18.44 13.10 -10.77
C GLN A 163 -19.49 12.03 -11.09
N CYS A 164 -20.47 11.81 -10.20
CA CYS A 164 -21.65 11.04 -10.50
C CYS A 164 -22.64 11.90 -11.32
N THR A 165 -23.12 11.33 -12.41
CA THR A 165 -24.05 11.97 -13.36
C THR A 165 -25.31 11.13 -13.49
N CYS A 166 -26.47 11.75 -13.66
CA CYS A 166 -27.72 11.01 -13.84
C CYS A 166 -27.66 10.09 -15.06
N ILE A 167 -28.23 8.89 -14.94
CA ILE A 167 -28.39 7.98 -16.08
C ILE A 167 -29.50 8.50 -17.02
N ALA A 168 -29.58 7.95 -18.23
CA ALA A 168 -30.65 8.28 -19.16
C ALA A 168 -32.04 8.02 -18.53
N GLY A 169 -32.99 8.92 -18.80
CA GLY A 169 -34.32 8.94 -18.17
C GLY A 169 -34.40 9.77 -16.90
N TYR A 170 -33.27 10.19 -16.36
CA TYR A 170 -33.20 10.95 -15.12
C TYR A 170 -32.46 12.27 -15.33
N ALA A 171 -32.89 13.29 -14.60
CA ALA A 171 -32.24 14.58 -14.59
C ALA A 171 -32.11 15.11 -13.17
N GLY A 172 -31.08 15.93 -12.97
CA GLY A 172 -30.76 16.49 -11.67
C GLY A 172 -29.28 16.83 -11.58
N SER A 173 -28.88 17.42 -10.46
CA SER A 173 -27.49 17.76 -10.19
C SER A 173 -27.04 17.02 -8.94
N ILE A 174 -25.93 16.28 -9.06
CA ILE A 174 -25.28 15.62 -7.92
C ILE A 174 -24.06 16.44 -7.54
N SER A 175 -23.98 16.80 -6.26
CA SER A 175 -22.87 17.58 -5.72
C SER A 175 -22.41 17.03 -4.37
N GLN A 176 -21.30 17.55 -3.84
CA GLN A 176 -20.84 17.21 -2.50
C GLN A 176 -21.81 17.66 -1.38
N LEU A 177 -22.68 18.64 -1.66
CA LEU A 177 -23.70 19.12 -0.72
C LEU A 177 -25.00 18.31 -0.79
N GLY A 178 -25.03 17.25 -1.60
CA GLY A 178 -26.22 16.47 -1.90
C GLY A 178 -26.71 16.71 -3.33
N GLY A 179 -27.82 16.04 -3.64
CA GLY A 179 -28.38 16.00 -4.99
C GLY A 179 -28.98 14.63 -5.27
N ASN A 180 -29.99 14.60 -6.14
CA ASN A 180 -30.62 13.36 -6.55
C ASN A 180 -30.97 13.42 -8.03
N CYS A 181 -31.04 12.24 -8.65
CA CYS A 181 -31.51 12.09 -10.02
C CYS A 181 -32.98 11.70 -9.98
N SER A 182 -33.83 12.62 -10.44
CA SER A 182 -35.28 12.43 -10.49
C SER A 182 -35.67 11.94 -11.88
N ALA A 183 -36.63 11.02 -11.93
CA ALA A 183 -37.19 10.53 -13.19
C ALA A 183 -37.81 11.70 -13.97
N CYS A 184 -37.61 11.72 -15.28
CA CYS A 184 -38.33 12.66 -16.12
C CYS A 184 -39.82 12.30 -16.15
N PRO A 185 -40.72 13.27 -15.91
CA PRO A 185 -42.16 13.00 -15.97
C PRO A 185 -42.59 12.64 -17.39
N ALA A 186 -43.77 12.04 -17.52
CA ALA A 186 -44.37 11.73 -18.80
C ALA A 186 -44.40 12.97 -19.73
N GLY A 187 -44.12 12.76 -21.01
CA GLY A 187 -43.94 13.83 -22.00
C GLY A 187 -42.58 14.54 -21.93
N SER A 188 -41.60 13.99 -21.20
CA SER A 188 -40.23 14.48 -21.14
C SER A 188 -39.20 13.35 -21.10
N PHE A 189 -37.99 13.61 -21.58
CA PHE A 189 -36.88 12.67 -21.65
C PHE A 189 -35.54 13.29 -21.19
N SER A 190 -34.54 12.44 -20.95
CA SER A 190 -33.16 12.86 -20.65
C SER A 190 -32.17 11.84 -21.18
N LEU A 191 -31.10 12.29 -21.87
CA LEU A 191 -30.00 11.43 -22.32
C LEU A 191 -29.02 11.05 -21.18
N GLY A 192 -29.28 11.53 -19.95
CA GLY A 192 -28.36 11.42 -18.83
C GLY A 192 -27.35 12.57 -18.80
N ASN A 193 -26.73 12.78 -17.63
CA ASN A 193 -25.85 13.90 -17.35
C ASN A 193 -26.50 15.29 -17.58
N TRP A 194 -27.83 15.38 -17.49
CA TRP A 194 -28.57 16.64 -17.63
C TRP A 194 -29.09 17.11 -16.28
N SER A 195 -29.07 18.43 -16.06
CA SER A 195 -29.62 19.07 -14.86
C SER A 195 -31.15 19.13 -14.86
N SER A 196 -31.78 19.06 -16.04
CA SER A 196 -33.23 19.16 -16.24
C SER A 196 -33.69 18.29 -17.41
N CYS A 197 -34.93 17.82 -17.36
CA CYS A 197 -35.54 17.04 -18.43
C CYS A 197 -35.88 17.92 -19.64
N CYS A 198 -35.79 17.36 -20.84
CA CYS A 198 -36.25 17.99 -22.06
C CYS A 198 -37.67 17.53 -22.36
N SER A 199 -38.57 18.45 -22.69
CA SER A 199 -39.93 18.11 -23.10
C SER A 199 -39.94 17.49 -24.49
N CYS A 200 -40.90 16.60 -24.73
CA CYS A 200 -41.18 16.08 -26.05
C CYS A 200 -41.67 17.18 -27.01
N PRO A 201 -41.44 17.04 -28.32
CA PRO A 201 -42.02 17.91 -29.34
C PRO A 201 -43.55 17.99 -29.25
N ALA A 202 -44.14 19.09 -29.74
CA ALA A 202 -45.58 19.29 -29.71
C ALA A 202 -46.34 18.14 -30.42
N GLY A 203 -47.37 17.60 -29.76
CA GLY A 203 -48.17 16.48 -30.26
C GLY A 203 -47.55 15.10 -30.04
N SER A 204 -46.51 15.00 -29.21
CA SER A 204 -45.91 13.73 -28.80
C SER A 204 -45.77 13.63 -27.28
N THR A 205 -45.90 12.42 -26.76
CA THR A 205 -45.76 12.09 -25.34
C THR A 205 -44.79 10.93 -25.17
N SER A 206 -44.24 10.79 -23.96
CA SER A 206 -43.32 9.72 -23.59
C SER A 206 -43.68 9.21 -22.20
N GLU A 207 -43.27 7.98 -21.89
CA GLU A 207 -43.44 7.42 -20.56
C GLU A 207 -42.53 8.09 -19.52
N GLU A 208 -42.81 7.90 -18.22
CA GLU A 208 -41.91 8.34 -17.16
C GLU A 208 -40.51 7.71 -17.31
N ALA A 209 -39.47 8.47 -16.95
CA ALA A 209 -38.07 8.09 -17.08
C ALA A 209 -37.62 7.76 -18.52
N SER A 210 -38.16 8.46 -19.53
CA SER A 210 -37.80 8.25 -20.93
C SER A 210 -36.33 8.60 -21.26
N PRO A 211 -35.55 7.68 -21.86
CA PRO A 211 -34.10 7.84 -22.00
C PRO A 211 -33.64 8.64 -23.23
N SER A 212 -34.52 8.93 -24.19
CA SER A 212 -34.18 9.71 -25.37
C SER A 212 -35.43 10.34 -26.02
N ALA A 213 -35.21 11.24 -26.98
CA ALA A 213 -36.27 11.85 -27.76
C ALA A 213 -37.05 10.83 -28.61
N ASP A 214 -36.43 9.69 -28.96
CA ASP A 214 -37.08 8.64 -29.75
C ASP A 214 -38.21 7.94 -29.00
N ALA A 215 -38.25 8.10 -27.67
CA ALA A 215 -39.36 7.63 -26.84
C ALA A 215 -40.60 8.55 -26.91
N CYS A 216 -40.49 9.74 -27.53
CA CYS A 216 -41.62 10.63 -27.75
C CYS A 216 -42.45 10.15 -28.94
N MET A 217 -43.54 9.45 -28.65
CA MET A 217 -44.47 8.93 -29.64
C MET A 217 -45.62 9.93 -29.85
N CYS A 218 -46.08 10.08 -31.09
CA CYS A 218 -47.22 10.94 -31.39
C CYS A 218 -48.47 10.43 -30.69
N ASP A 219 -49.22 11.34 -30.05
CA ASP A 219 -50.53 11.01 -29.49
C ASP A 219 -51.47 10.59 -30.62
N VAL A 220 -51.81 9.30 -30.69
CA VAL A 220 -52.78 8.77 -31.65
C VAL A 220 -54.17 9.03 -31.05
N GLY A 221 -54.63 10.27 -31.19
CA GLY A 221 -56.00 10.68 -30.86
C GLY A 221 -57.02 10.01 -31.77
#